data_AF-A0A8X6FY35-F1
#
_entry.id   AF-A0A8X6FY35-F1
#
_cell.length_a   1.000
_cell.length_b   1.000
_cell.length_c   1.000
_cell.angle_alpha   90.00
_cell.angle_beta   90.00
_cell.angle_gamma   90.00
#
_symmetry.space_group_name_H-M   'P 1'
#
loop_
_entity.id
_entity.type
_entity.pdbx_description
1 polymer ?
#
loop_
_entity_poly.entity_id
_entity_poly.type
_entity_poly.pdbx_seq_one_letter_code
_entity_poly.pdbx_strand_id
1 'polypeptide(L)'
;MRNIDDNLQKFWEIETINESQKPLSKEEEYCENHYQMTHMRNKAGRCTLQMPAKDIRGLGHSKAFFVAVQVLFTLGLVCLILAGLVLMVFTLCLLSDKEVLILRLLAALALAAGLFSTIAVITFGANGDERNWMPDPDHNHLSWSFGLAIVGALTEIGAGVLFIVESHLAKHRKVDRNQQVFTLNQVSKA
;
A
#
# COMPACT_ATOMS: atom_id res chain seq x y z
N MET A 1 -22.93 27.12 -57.65
CA MET A 1 -22.65 26.45 -56.36
C MET A 1 -21.21 25.99 -56.39
N ARG A 2 -20.37 26.44 -55.45
CA ARG A 2 -18.99 25.96 -55.33
C ARG A 2 -19.03 24.52 -54.80
N ASN A 3 -18.39 23.58 -55.48
CA ASN A 3 -18.37 22.18 -55.11
C ASN A 3 -17.61 22.01 -53.77
N ILE A 4 -18.17 21.24 -52.84
CA ILE A 4 -17.59 21.05 -51.50
C ILE A 4 -16.28 20.26 -51.60
N ASP A 5 -16.21 19.31 -52.53
CA ASP A 5 -15.02 18.50 -52.77
C ASP A 5 -13.84 19.34 -53.24
N ASP A 6 -14.08 20.35 -54.09
CA ASP A 6 -13.05 21.28 -54.55
C ASP A 6 -12.51 22.16 -53.41
N ASN A 7 -13.37 22.50 -52.44
CA ASN A 7 -12.94 23.26 -51.27
C ASN A 7 -12.17 22.37 -50.29
N LEU A 8 -12.59 21.12 -50.10
CA LEU A 8 -11.87 20.14 -49.29
C LEU A 8 -10.49 19.84 -49.87
N GLN A 9 -10.40 19.65 -51.19
CA GLN A 9 -9.13 19.38 -51.87
C GLN A 9 -8.19 20.58 -51.77
N LYS A 10 -8.69 21.81 -51.96
CA LYS A 10 -7.88 23.02 -51.74
C LYS A 10 -7.43 23.18 -50.30
N PHE A 11 -8.29 22.85 -49.33
CA PHE A 11 -7.93 22.89 -47.92
C PHE A 11 -6.79 21.90 -47.63
N TRP A 12 -6.91 20.67 -48.15
CA TRP A 12 -5.89 19.63 -48.07
C TRP A 12 -4.57 20.06 -48.74
N GLU A 13 -4.63 20.67 -49.92
CA GLU A 13 -3.44 21.18 -50.61
C GLU A 13 -2.76 22.32 -49.82
N ILE A 14 -3.52 23.20 -49.17
CA ILE A 14 -2.97 24.29 -48.34
C ILE A 14 -2.28 23.75 -47.08
N GLU A 15 -2.83 22.70 -46.46
CA GLU A 15 -2.26 22.05 -45.27
C GLU A 15 -0.98 21.25 -45.61
N THR A 16 -0.93 20.65 -46.81
CA THR A 16 0.20 19.79 -47.22
C THR A 16 1.46 20.57 -47.65
N ILE A 17 1.31 21.80 -48.18
CA ILE A 17 2.44 22.55 -48.78
C ILE A 17 3.39 23.16 -47.73
N ASN A 18 2.96 23.31 -46.47
CA ASN A 18 3.77 24.00 -45.45
C ASN A 18 4.34 23.10 -44.34
N GLU A 19 4.07 21.80 -44.35
CA GLU A 19 4.64 20.87 -43.36
C GLU A 19 6.04 20.34 -43.73
N SER A 20 6.42 20.35 -45.01
CA SER A 20 7.56 19.55 -45.50
C SER A 20 8.95 20.00 -45.03
N GLN A 21 9.08 21.14 -44.33
CA GLN A 21 10.39 21.69 -43.94
C GLN A 21 10.41 22.45 -42.61
N LYS A 22 9.56 22.09 -41.63
CA LYS A 22 9.88 22.51 -40.25
C LYS A 22 10.92 21.51 -39.71
N PRO A 23 12.17 21.92 -39.41
CA PRO A 23 13.07 21.03 -38.69
C PRO A 23 12.38 20.69 -37.36
N LEU A 24 12.12 19.40 -37.14
CA LEU A 24 11.51 18.94 -35.90
C LEU A 24 12.35 19.47 -34.74
N SER A 25 11.67 20.05 -33.75
CA SER A 25 12.29 20.30 -32.46
C SER A 25 12.78 18.97 -31.88
N LYS A 26 13.75 19.02 -30.95
CA LYS A 26 14.27 17.82 -30.29
C LYS A 26 13.18 17.00 -29.61
N GLU A 27 12.12 17.65 -29.15
CA GLU A 27 10.95 17.03 -28.52
C GLU A 27 10.05 16.36 -29.56
N GLU A 28 9.78 17.03 -30.68
CA GLU A 28 9.03 16.43 -31.80
C GLU A 28 9.79 15.23 -32.38
N GLU A 29 11.12 15.30 -32.50
CA GLU A 29 11.97 14.20 -32.99
C GLU A 29 11.96 13.00 -32.02
N TYR A 30 11.96 13.26 -30.72
CA TYR A 30 11.80 12.22 -29.70
C TYR A 30 10.41 11.57 -29.79
N CYS A 31 9.36 12.36 -29.91
CA CYS A 31 7.98 11.88 -30.02
C CYS A 31 7.77 11.05 -31.30
N GLU A 32 8.31 11.50 -32.43
CA GLU A 32 8.23 10.76 -33.70
C GLU A 32 8.99 9.44 -33.62
N ASN A 33 10.23 9.45 -33.13
CA ASN A 33 10.99 8.21 -32.93
C ASN A 33 10.30 7.25 -31.95
N HIS A 34 9.72 7.78 -30.86
CA HIS A 34 8.96 6.98 -29.89
C HIS A 34 7.69 6.39 -30.51
N TYR A 35 6.95 7.18 -31.30
CA TYR A 35 5.77 6.74 -32.02
C TYR A 35 6.11 5.63 -33.02
N GLN A 36 7.14 5.83 -33.86
CA GLN A 36 7.58 4.82 -34.83
C GLN A 36 8.06 3.52 -34.15
N MET A 37 8.66 3.61 -32.96
CA MET A 37 9.11 2.44 -32.21
C MET A 37 7.96 1.67 -31.54
N THR A 38 6.85 2.33 -31.21
CA THR A 38 5.75 1.76 -30.42
C THR A 38 4.48 1.48 -31.22
N HIS A 39 4.23 2.20 -32.30
CA HIS A 39 3.05 2.06 -33.15
C HIS A 39 3.43 1.46 -34.50
N MET A 40 3.24 0.14 -34.64
CA MET A 40 3.45 -0.54 -35.91
C MET A 40 2.13 -1.09 -36.45
N ARG A 41 1.97 -1.10 -37.77
CA ARG A 41 0.81 -1.74 -38.42
C ARG A 41 1.21 -3.11 -38.94
N ASN A 42 0.52 -4.15 -38.48
CA ASN A 42 0.75 -5.51 -38.97
C ASN A 42 0.29 -5.63 -40.43
N LYS A 43 0.79 -6.63 -41.18
CA LYS A 43 0.46 -6.89 -42.59
C LYS A 43 -1.03 -7.09 -42.86
N ALA A 44 -1.81 -7.44 -41.83
CA ALA A 44 -3.27 -7.55 -41.88
C ALA A 44 -4.01 -6.21 -41.61
N GLY A 45 -3.30 -5.09 -41.52
CA GLY A 45 -3.89 -3.76 -41.32
C GLY A 45 -4.23 -3.39 -39.87
N ARG A 46 -3.96 -4.27 -38.89
CA ARG A 46 -4.17 -4.02 -37.45
C ARG A 46 -3.03 -3.19 -36.87
N CYS A 47 -3.35 -2.11 -36.16
CA CYS A 47 -2.37 -1.36 -35.38
C CYS A 47 -1.98 -2.17 -34.12
N THR A 48 -0.70 -2.46 -33.98
CA THR A 48 -0.10 -3.12 -32.84
C THR A 48 0.76 -2.12 -32.09
N LEU A 49 0.40 -1.92 -30.83
CA LEU A 49 1.12 -1.13 -29.86
C LEU A 49 2.14 -2.03 -29.16
N GLN A 50 3.43 -1.71 -29.28
CA GLN A 50 4.50 -2.39 -28.58
C GLN A 50 5.13 -1.43 -27.58
N MET A 51 4.90 -1.67 -26.29
CA MET A 51 5.54 -0.88 -25.24
C MET A 51 7.04 -1.23 -25.18
N PRO A 52 7.95 -0.24 -25.11
CA PRO A 52 9.37 -0.51 -25.02
C PRO A 52 9.65 -1.14 -23.64
N ALA A 53 10.24 -2.34 -23.64
CA ALA A 53 10.62 -3.01 -22.40
C ALA A 53 11.77 -2.24 -21.74
N LYS A 54 11.52 -1.66 -20.55
CA LYS A 54 12.55 -1.01 -19.72
C LYS A 54 13.63 -2.04 -19.35
N ASP A 55 14.91 -1.68 -19.49
CA ASP A 55 16.03 -2.57 -19.19
C ASP A 55 15.98 -3.00 -17.71
N ILE A 56 15.81 -4.30 -17.48
CA ILE A 56 15.56 -4.90 -16.16
C ILE A 56 16.82 -4.88 -15.28
N ARG A 57 18.01 -4.72 -15.88
CA ARG A 57 19.31 -4.86 -15.21
C ARG A 57 19.53 -3.84 -14.09
N GLY A 58 18.93 -2.64 -14.17
CA GLY A 58 19.02 -1.59 -13.14
C GLY A 58 18.00 -1.68 -12.01
N LEU A 59 16.97 -2.55 -12.12
CA LEU A 59 15.86 -2.59 -11.17
C LEU A 59 16.15 -3.42 -9.90
N GLY A 60 17.31 -4.08 -9.79
CA GLY A 60 17.58 -5.06 -8.73
C GLY A 60 17.51 -4.48 -7.31
N HIS A 61 18.22 -3.39 -7.05
CA HIS A 61 18.22 -2.73 -5.73
C HIS A 61 16.87 -2.09 -5.40
N SER A 62 16.27 -1.44 -6.38
CA SER A 62 14.94 -0.84 -6.31
C SER A 62 13.82 -1.85 -6.01
N LYS A 63 13.93 -3.08 -6.50
CA LYS A 63 12.96 -4.13 -6.16
C LYS A 63 13.09 -4.62 -4.72
N ALA A 64 14.29 -4.53 -4.13
CA ALA A 64 14.53 -5.07 -2.79
C ALA A 64 13.75 -4.31 -1.70
N PHE A 65 13.74 -2.96 -1.74
CA PHE A 65 12.97 -2.18 -0.76
C PHE A 65 11.47 -2.45 -0.90
N PHE A 66 10.97 -2.56 -2.14
CA PHE A 66 9.56 -2.81 -2.40
C PHE A 66 9.14 -4.21 -1.92
N VAL A 67 9.97 -5.23 -2.15
CA VAL A 67 9.77 -6.57 -1.58
C VAL A 67 9.79 -6.51 -0.05
N ALA A 68 10.70 -5.75 0.57
CA ALA A 68 10.73 -5.59 2.02
C ALA A 68 9.43 -4.96 2.56
N VAL A 69 8.92 -3.91 1.92
CA VAL A 69 7.63 -3.28 2.24
C VAL A 69 6.48 -4.28 2.16
N GLN A 70 6.42 -5.08 1.09
CA GLN A 70 5.39 -6.12 0.91
C GLN A 70 5.45 -7.18 2.00
N VAL A 71 6.65 -7.67 2.34
CA VAL A 71 6.84 -8.66 3.40
C VAL A 71 6.42 -8.09 4.75
N LEU A 72 6.83 -6.87 5.08
CA LEU A 72 6.48 -6.22 6.35
C LEU A 72 4.97 -6.01 6.49
N PHE A 73 4.29 -5.49 5.46
CA PHE A 73 2.84 -5.36 5.51
C PHE A 73 2.13 -6.70 5.60
N THR A 74 2.66 -7.74 4.95
CA THR A 74 2.09 -9.09 5.03
C THR A 74 2.24 -9.67 6.44
N LEU A 75 3.42 -9.53 7.06
CA LEU A 75 3.65 -9.95 8.44
C LEU A 75 2.76 -9.16 9.42
N GLY A 76 2.63 -7.84 9.23
CA GLY A 76 1.73 -6.99 10.01
C GLY A 76 0.27 -7.43 9.89
N LEU A 77 -0.20 -7.67 8.67
CA LEU A 77 -1.55 -8.16 8.40
C LEU A 77 -1.82 -9.52 9.05
N VAL A 78 -0.84 -10.44 9.00
CA VAL A 78 -0.96 -11.74 9.67
C VAL A 78 -1.08 -11.57 11.19
N CYS A 79 -0.24 -10.73 11.80
CA CYS A 79 -0.33 -10.42 13.23
C CYS A 79 -1.70 -9.80 13.59
N LEU A 80 -2.21 -8.88 12.77
CA LEU A 80 -3.52 -8.25 12.95
C LEU A 80 -4.68 -9.25 12.82
N ILE A 81 -4.66 -10.14 11.82
CA ILE A 81 -5.66 -11.20 11.66
C ILE A 81 -5.65 -12.13 12.87
N LEU A 82 -4.46 -12.55 13.34
CA LEU A 82 -4.33 -13.37 14.54
C LEU A 82 -4.89 -12.64 15.78
N ALA A 83 -4.61 -11.35 15.94
CA ALA A 83 -5.18 -10.54 17.01
C ALA A 83 -6.71 -10.49 16.93
N GLY A 84 -7.26 -10.26 15.73
CA GLY A 84 -8.70 -10.27 15.48
C GLY A 84 -9.36 -11.61 15.82
N LEU A 85 -8.73 -12.73 15.44
CA LEU A 85 -9.21 -14.07 15.77
C LEU A 85 -9.18 -14.34 17.29
N VAL A 86 -8.08 -13.97 17.96
CA VAL A 86 -7.97 -14.11 19.42
C VAL A 86 -9.03 -13.25 20.13
N LEU A 87 -9.24 -12.01 19.68
CA LEU A 87 -10.24 -11.12 20.25
C LEU A 87 -11.66 -11.64 20.02
N MET A 88 -11.95 -12.13 18.81
CA MET A 88 -13.24 -12.75 18.48
C MET A 88 -13.51 -13.98 19.34
N VAL A 89 -12.52 -14.86 19.52
CA VAL A 89 -12.65 -16.03 20.41
C VAL A 89 -12.88 -15.56 21.85
N PHE A 90 -12.16 -14.54 22.32
CA PHE A 90 -12.33 -14.02 23.66
C PHE A 90 -13.72 -13.43 23.92
N THR A 91 -14.29 -12.71 22.95
CA THR A 91 -15.62 -12.10 23.09
C THR A 91 -16.76 -13.12 22.93
N LEU A 92 -16.63 -14.08 22.00
CA LEU A 92 -17.67 -15.08 21.73
C LEU A 92 -17.64 -16.26 22.71
N CYS A 93 -16.47 -16.69 23.17
CA CYS A 93 -16.34 -17.86 24.06
C CYS A 93 -16.44 -17.51 25.56
N LEU A 94 -16.81 -16.27 25.92
CA LEU A 94 -17.02 -15.73 27.27
C LEU A 94 -15.74 -15.62 28.14
N LEU A 95 -15.82 -14.73 29.15
CA LEU A 95 -14.73 -14.31 30.04
C LEU A 95 -13.86 -15.49 30.50
N SER A 96 -12.73 -15.67 29.83
CA SER A 96 -11.77 -16.70 30.20
C SER A 96 -11.06 -16.33 31.49
N ASP A 97 -10.83 -17.32 32.37
CA ASP A 97 -9.93 -17.18 33.54
C ASP A 97 -8.52 -16.72 33.15
N LYS A 98 -8.19 -16.77 31.86
CA LYS A 98 -6.92 -16.32 31.27
C LYS A 98 -6.99 -14.91 30.66
N GLU A 99 -8.01 -14.11 30.96
CA GLU A 99 -8.20 -12.72 30.45
C GLU A 99 -6.91 -11.89 30.40
N VAL A 100 -6.17 -11.77 31.50
CA VAL A 100 -4.91 -11.01 31.56
C VAL A 100 -3.87 -11.53 30.56
N LEU A 101 -3.77 -12.85 30.38
CA LEU A 101 -2.86 -13.45 29.40
C LEU A 101 -3.31 -13.13 27.97
N ILE A 102 -4.60 -13.22 27.70
CA ILE A 102 -5.20 -12.91 26.39
C ILE A 102 -5.00 -11.43 26.04
N LEU A 103 -5.27 -10.51 26.98
CA LEU A 103 -5.05 -9.07 26.78
C LEU A 103 -3.58 -8.74 26.51
N ARG A 104 -2.64 -9.42 27.19
CA ARG A 104 -1.20 -9.29 26.90
C ARG A 104 -0.82 -9.83 25.53
N LEU A 105 -1.42 -10.95 25.11
CA LEU A 105 -1.20 -11.51 23.77
C LEU A 105 -1.74 -10.58 22.68
N LEU A 106 -2.94 -10.02 22.86
CA LEU A 106 -3.53 -9.03 21.96
C LEU A 106 -2.66 -7.77 21.86
N ALA A 107 -2.19 -7.25 23.00
CA ALA A 107 -1.24 -6.14 23.02
C ALA A 107 0.04 -6.45 22.24
N ALA A 108 0.64 -7.63 22.45
CA ALA A 108 1.87 -8.03 21.76
C ALA A 108 1.67 -8.14 20.24
N LEU A 109 0.57 -8.77 19.80
CA LEU A 109 0.25 -8.91 18.38
C LEU A 109 -0.04 -7.55 17.72
N ALA A 110 -0.82 -6.69 18.38
CA ALA A 110 -1.14 -5.36 17.87
C ALA A 110 0.12 -4.46 17.79
N LEU A 111 0.98 -4.47 18.81
CA LEU A 111 2.23 -3.71 18.78
C LEU A 111 3.22 -4.24 17.72
N ALA A 112 3.31 -5.56 17.55
CA ALA A 112 4.13 -6.16 16.49
C ALA A 112 3.61 -5.78 15.10
N ALA A 113 2.29 -5.86 14.88
CA ALA A 113 1.67 -5.45 13.64
C ALA A 113 1.89 -3.96 13.35
N GLY A 114 1.64 -3.08 14.32
CA GLY A 114 1.87 -1.65 14.21
C GLY A 114 3.34 -1.30 13.94
N LEU A 115 4.29 -2.03 14.53
CA LEU A 115 5.72 -1.86 14.28
C LEU A 115 6.09 -2.24 12.84
N PHE A 116 5.65 -3.41 12.36
CA PHE A 116 5.91 -3.84 10.98
C PHE A 116 5.29 -2.88 9.97
N SER A 117 4.03 -2.49 10.19
CA SER A 117 3.33 -1.50 9.39
C SER A 117 4.11 -0.18 9.37
N THR A 118 4.54 0.34 10.52
CA THR A 118 5.31 1.59 10.65
C THR A 118 6.62 1.55 9.85
N ILE A 119 7.40 0.47 9.99
CA ILE A 119 8.66 0.31 9.24
C ILE A 119 8.37 0.25 7.73
N ALA A 120 7.29 -0.40 7.32
CA ALA A 120 6.89 -0.48 5.92
C ALA A 120 6.53 0.90 5.35
N VAL A 121 5.74 1.71 6.07
CA VAL A 121 5.36 3.07 5.61
C VAL A 121 6.57 4.00 5.55
N ILE A 122 7.50 3.91 6.51
CA ILE A 122 8.74 4.69 6.49
C ILE A 122 9.62 4.28 5.30
N THR A 123 9.80 2.98 5.09
CA THR A 123 10.64 2.44 4.00
C THR A 123 10.07 2.84 2.63
N PHE A 124 8.75 2.71 2.45
CA PHE A 124 8.09 3.12 1.22
C PHE A 124 8.08 4.64 1.05
N GLY A 125 7.87 5.40 2.12
CA GLY A 125 7.92 6.87 2.06
C GLY A 125 9.30 7.41 1.71
N ALA A 126 10.37 6.76 2.18
CA ALA A 126 11.75 7.18 1.92
C ALA A 126 12.26 6.82 0.52
N ASN A 127 11.86 5.67 -0.03
CA ASN A 127 12.38 5.16 -1.32
C ASN A 127 11.34 5.18 -2.45
N GLY A 128 10.07 5.47 -2.15
CA GLY A 128 8.96 5.39 -3.10
C GLY A 128 9.01 6.45 -4.21
N ASP A 129 9.76 7.53 -4.03
CA ASP A 129 9.93 8.60 -5.03
C ASP A 129 11.10 8.31 -6.01
N GLU A 130 11.86 7.23 -5.82
CA GLU A 130 12.98 6.93 -6.71
C GLU A 130 12.50 6.64 -8.16
N ARG A 131 13.23 7.17 -9.16
CA ARG A 131 12.84 7.03 -10.59
C ARG A 131 13.21 5.68 -11.23
N ASN A 132 13.94 4.87 -10.48
CA ASN A 132 14.58 3.62 -10.95
C ASN A 132 13.72 2.37 -10.70
N TRP A 133 12.65 2.45 -9.89
CA TRP A 133 11.90 1.26 -9.44
C TRP A 133 10.62 0.99 -10.23
N MET A 134 9.98 2.02 -10.78
CA MET A 134 8.72 1.91 -11.53
C MET A 134 8.81 2.52 -12.95
N PRO A 135 8.03 2.04 -13.93
CA PRO A 135 7.78 2.76 -15.19
C PRO A 135 7.04 4.09 -14.92
N ASP A 136 7.30 5.12 -15.72
CA ASP A 136 6.69 6.45 -15.61
C ASP A 136 6.70 7.07 -14.19
N PRO A 137 7.89 7.21 -13.58
CA PRO A 137 7.99 7.69 -12.20
C PRO A 137 7.49 9.13 -12.02
N ASP A 138 7.43 9.92 -13.09
CA ASP A 138 6.90 11.29 -13.05
C ASP A 138 5.43 11.38 -12.63
N HIS A 139 4.66 10.31 -12.83
CA HIS A 139 3.25 10.24 -12.46
C HIS A 139 3.01 9.41 -11.18
N ASN A 140 4.08 9.03 -10.48
CA ASN A 140 4.02 8.21 -9.28
C ASN A 140 3.76 9.06 -8.03
N HIS A 141 2.53 9.55 -7.89
CA HIS A 141 2.11 10.25 -6.69
C HIS A 141 1.66 9.28 -5.61
N LEU A 142 2.00 9.57 -4.34
CA LEU A 142 1.51 8.81 -3.20
C LEU A 142 -0.03 8.84 -3.17
N SER A 143 -0.63 7.66 -3.16
CA SER A 143 -2.08 7.49 -3.15
C SER A 143 -2.68 7.69 -1.76
N TRP A 144 -4.00 7.83 -1.70
CA TRP A 144 -4.74 7.83 -0.43
C TRP A 144 -4.52 6.56 0.41
N SER A 145 -4.23 5.42 -0.20
CA SER A 145 -3.94 4.19 0.56
C SER A 145 -2.66 4.31 1.37
N PHE A 146 -1.67 5.07 0.91
CA PHE A 146 -0.47 5.37 1.70
C PHE A 146 -0.81 6.20 2.94
N GLY A 147 -1.63 7.25 2.78
CA GLY A 147 -2.11 8.05 3.92
C GLY A 147 -2.90 7.22 4.93
N LEU A 148 -3.79 6.35 4.45
CA LEU A 148 -4.53 5.41 5.31
C LEU A 148 -3.61 4.41 6.02
N ALA A 149 -2.52 3.97 5.39
CA ALA A 149 -1.55 3.07 6.03
C ALA A 149 -0.82 3.76 7.20
N ILE A 150 -0.48 5.04 7.09
CA ILE A 150 0.12 5.82 8.20
C ILE A 150 -0.87 5.89 9.37
N VAL A 151 -2.12 6.30 9.10
CA VAL A 151 -3.16 6.40 10.12
C VAL A 151 -3.42 5.04 10.77
N GLY A 152 -3.49 3.98 9.97
CA GLY A 152 -3.65 2.60 10.43
C GLY A 152 -2.51 2.19 11.37
N ALA A 153 -1.26 2.38 10.98
CA ALA A 153 -0.10 2.03 11.79
C ALA A 153 -0.09 2.75 13.16
N LEU A 154 -0.40 4.06 13.19
CA LEU A 154 -0.50 4.83 14.43
C LEU A 154 -1.66 4.35 15.31
N THR A 155 -2.81 4.10 14.71
CA THR A 155 -4.00 3.60 15.42
C THR A 155 -3.75 2.22 16.01
N GLU A 156 -3.03 1.36 15.30
CA GLU A 156 -2.67 0.01 15.72
C GLU A 156 -1.70 0.01 16.91
N ILE A 157 -0.69 0.90 16.90
CA ILE A 157 0.17 1.13 18.08
C ILE A 157 -0.67 1.62 19.26
N GLY A 158 -1.56 2.59 19.03
CA GLY A 158 -2.48 3.10 20.06
C GLY A 158 -3.34 2.00 20.67
N ALA A 159 -3.93 1.13 19.84
CA ALA A 159 -4.70 -0.03 20.29
C ALA A 159 -3.85 -1.00 21.11
N GLY A 160 -2.59 -1.25 20.71
CA GLY A 160 -1.65 -2.06 21.48
C GLY A 160 -1.39 -1.51 22.88
N VAL A 161 -1.19 -0.19 23.01
CA VAL A 161 -1.02 0.48 24.32
C VAL A 161 -2.29 0.36 25.16
N LEU A 162 -3.47 0.55 24.57
CA LEU A 162 -4.74 0.39 25.28
C LEU A 162 -4.93 -1.04 25.80
N PHE A 163 -4.58 -2.07 25.02
CA PHE A 163 -4.60 -3.46 25.49
C PHE A 163 -3.62 -3.71 26.65
N ILE A 164 -2.46 -3.05 26.68
CA ILE A 164 -1.55 -3.10 27.83
C ILE A 164 -2.24 -2.53 29.06
N VAL A 165 -2.81 -1.33 28.96
CA VAL A 165 -3.50 -0.66 30.07
C VAL A 165 -4.64 -1.54 30.62
N GLU A 166 -5.49 -2.07 29.73
CA GLU A 166 -6.55 -2.99 30.12
C GLU A 166 -6.00 -4.27 30.76
N SER A 167 -4.87 -4.80 30.28
CA SER A 167 -4.24 -5.97 30.91
C SER A 167 -3.77 -5.70 32.35
N HIS A 168 -3.29 -4.48 32.62
CA HIS A 168 -2.91 -4.06 33.97
C HIS A 168 -4.14 -3.91 34.86
N LEU A 169 -5.19 -3.28 34.34
CA LEU A 169 -6.45 -3.10 35.06
C LEU A 169 -7.11 -4.45 35.38
N ALA A 170 -7.15 -5.37 34.42
CA ALA A 170 -7.65 -6.73 34.60
C ALA A 170 -6.83 -7.51 35.63
N LYS A 171 -5.50 -7.33 35.67
CA LYS A 171 -4.65 -7.96 36.69
C LYS A 171 -5.00 -7.46 38.09
N HIS A 172 -5.21 -6.15 38.26
CA HIS A 172 -5.56 -5.58 39.56
C HIS A 172 -6.91 -6.12 40.06
N ARG A 173 -7.94 -6.11 39.19
CA ARG A 173 -9.27 -6.67 39.49
C ARG A 173 -9.21 -8.15 39.91
N LYS A 174 -8.30 -8.94 39.31
CA LYS A 174 -8.11 -10.35 39.69
C LYS A 174 -7.50 -10.52 41.08
N VAL A 175 -6.51 -9.69 41.42
CA VAL A 175 -5.89 -9.70 42.75
C VAL A 175 -6.94 -9.34 43.81
N ASP A 176 -7.70 -8.27 43.58
CA ASP A 176 -8.75 -7.80 44.51
C ASP A 176 -9.84 -8.87 44.73
N ARG A 177 -10.30 -9.53 43.65
CA ARG A 177 -11.27 -10.63 43.72
C ARG A 177 -10.73 -11.83 44.50
N ASN A 178 -9.49 -12.23 44.25
CA ASN A 178 -8.87 -13.36 44.95
C ASN A 178 -8.77 -13.08 46.45
N GLN A 179 -8.36 -11.87 46.83
CA GLN A 179 -8.28 -11.46 48.24
C GLN A 179 -9.66 -11.51 48.93
N GLN A 180 -10.71 -11.04 48.26
CA GLN A 180 -12.08 -11.15 48.78
C GLN A 180 -12.51 -12.61 49.00
N VAL A 181 -12.22 -13.50 48.03
CA VAL A 181 -12.52 -14.93 48.14
C VAL A 181 -11.76 -15.58 49.31
N PHE A 182 -10.49 -15.23 49.52
CA PHE A 182 -9.74 -15.70 50.68
C PHE A 182 -10.36 -15.24 52.01
N THR A 183 -10.73 -13.97 52.13
CA THR A 183 -11.37 -13.42 53.33
C THR A 183 -12.70 -14.12 53.63
N LEU A 184 -13.55 -14.33 52.64
CA LEU A 184 -14.83 -15.05 52.80
C LEU A 184 -14.62 -16.50 53.27
N ASN A 185 -13.62 -17.18 52.71
CA ASN A 185 -13.29 -18.56 53.12
C ASN A 185 -12.76 -18.66 54.55
N GLN A 186 -12.12 -17.62 55.08
CA GLN A 186 -11.70 -17.57 56.49
C GLN A 186 -12.91 -17.36 57.41
N VAL A 187 -13.80 -16.42 57.08
CA VAL A 187 -15.01 -16.15 57.87
C VAL A 187 -15.96 -17.36 57.92
N SER A 188 -16.08 -18.11 56.83
CA SER A 188 -16.94 -19.31 56.77
C SER A 188 -16.45 -20.47 57.65
N LYS A 189 -15.15 -20.49 58.02
CA LYS A 189 -14.55 -21.55 58.84
C LYS A 189 -14.49 -21.23 60.33
N ALA A 190 -14.79 -20.00 60.73
CA ALA A 190 -14.81 -19.53 62.11
C ALA A 190 -16.21 -19.69 62.71
#